data_AF-E9HQ70-F1
#
_entry.id   AF-E9HQ70-F1
#
_cell.length_a   1.000
_cell.length_b   1.000
_cell.length_c   1.000
_cell.angle_alpha   90.00
_cell.angle_beta   90.00
_cell.angle_gamma   90.00
#
_symmetry.space_group_name_H-M   'P 1'
#
loop_
_entity.id
_entity.type
_entity.pdbx_description
1 polymer ?
#
loop_
_entity_poly.entity_id
_entity_poly.type
_entity_poly.pdbx_seq_one_letter_code
_entity_poly.pdbx_strand_id
1 'polypeptide(L)'
;MSSKRKRKDELAARKAKSRATESEVQRFARLEANAVRNAAARSAESEHQTVNRRAEDDLNAEFKVCRKRVEAVGRFLIQNHPGFASHRITFSQTNCDLLPEDGLF
;
A
#
# COMPACT_ATOMS: atom_id res chain seq x y z
N MET A 1 -19.45 6.02 -14.21
CA MET A 1 -18.47 6.54 -13.22
C MET A 1 -19.02 7.82 -12.59
N SER A 2 -19.13 7.90 -11.26
CA SER A 2 -19.67 9.10 -10.58
C SER A 2 -18.76 10.32 -10.79
N SER A 3 -19.33 11.50 -11.05
CA SER A 3 -18.62 12.78 -11.27
C SER A 3 -17.61 13.11 -10.17
N LYS A 4 -17.89 12.71 -8.92
CA LYS A 4 -16.98 12.88 -7.78
C LYS A 4 -15.68 12.07 -7.92
N ARG A 5 -15.76 10.83 -8.40
CA ARG A 5 -14.59 9.95 -8.60
C ARG A 5 -13.69 10.53 -9.68
N LYS A 6 -14.28 10.95 -10.81
CA LYS A 6 -13.55 11.57 -11.92
C LYS A 6 -12.73 12.80 -11.47
N ARG A 7 -13.32 13.68 -10.66
CA ARG A 7 -12.62 14.87 -10.12
C ARG A 7 -11.48 14.50 -9.17
N LYS A 8 -11.66 13.46 -8.34
CA LYS A 8 -10.62 12.98 -7.42
C LYS A 8 -9.43 12.42 -8.20
N ASP A 9 -9.69 11.62 -9.22
CA ASP A 9 -8.65 11.00 -10.05
C ASP A 9 -7.88 12.06 -10.84
N GLU A 10 -8.59 13.05 -11.39
CA GLU A 10 -7.96 14.17 -12.10
C GLU A 10 -7.07 15.03 -11.17
N LEU A 11 -7.52 15.29 -9.94
CA LEU A 11 -6.73 15.99 -8.95
C LEU A 11 -5.48 15.18 -8.56
N ALA A 12 -5.60 13.87 -8.38
CA ALA A 12 -4.47 13.00 -8.10
C ALA A 12 -3.46 13.00 -9.25
N ALA A 13 -3.93 12.93 -10.50
CA ALA A 13 -3.09 12.98 -11.69
C ALA A 13 -2.35 14.32 -11.80
N ARG A 14 -3.01 15.45 -11.54
CA ARG A 14 -2.38 16.79 -11.54
C ARG A 14 -1.28 16.90 -10.48
N LYS A 15 -1.54 16.42 -9.26
CA LYS A 15 -0.53 16.40 -8.17
C LYS A 15 0.65 15.46 -8.48
N ALA A 16 0.40 14.33 -9.15
CA ALA A 16 1.46 13.43 -9.57
C ALA A 16 2.36 14.09 -10.62
N LYS A 17 1.76 14.75 -11.61
CA LYS A 17 2.50 15.51 -12.64
C LYS A 17 3.35 16.62 -12.03
N SER A 18 2.79 17.42 -11.12
CA SER A 18 3.55 18.51 -10.48
C SER A 18 4.75 17.97 -9.68
N ARG A 19 4.58 16.83 -8.98
CA ARG A 19 5.66 16.18 -8.22
C ARG A 19 6.75 15.58 -9.12
N ALA A 20 6.39 15.14 -10.33
CA ALA A 20 7.36 14.60 -11.27
C ALA A 20 8.29 15.68 -11.85
N THR A 21 7.86 16.94 -11.85
CA THR A 21 8.63 18.10 -12.33
C THR A 21 9.23 18.93 -11.20
N GLU A 22 9.10 18.50 -9.93
CA GLU A 22 9.70 19.20 -8.78
C GLU A 22 11.23 19.14 -8.87
N SER A 23 11.90 20.27 -8.62
CA SER A 23 13.34 20.26 -8.38
C SER A 23 13.66 19.58 -7.05
N GLU A 24 14.92 19.17 -6.85
CA GLU A 24 15.32 18.55 -5.58
C GLU A 24 15.07 19.48 -4.39
N VAL A 25 15.37 20.78 -4.52
CA VAL A 25 15.11 21.80 -3.48
C VAL A 25 13.62 21.89 -3.15
N GLN A 26 12.75 21.89 -4.17
CA GLN A 26 11.30 21.91 -3.97
C GLN A 26 10.81 20.63 -3.29
N ARG A 27 11.36 19.48 -3.70
CA ARG A 27 11.04 18.19 -3.09
C ARG A 27 11.45 18.15 -1.62
N PHE A 28 12.65 18.63 -1.28
CA PHE A 28 13.13 18.72 0.09
C PHE A 28 12.24 19.63 0.94
N ALA A 29 11.98 20.85 0.49
CA ALA A 29 11.10 21.79 1.20
C ALA A 29 9.70 21.19 1.44
N ARG A 30 9.14 20.48 0.45
CA ARG A 30 7.85 19.81 0.60
C ARG A 30 7.89 18.68 1.63
N LEU A 31 8.96 17.88 1.65
CA LEU A 31 9.13 16.78 2.60
C LEU A 31 9.36 17.30 4.02
N GLU A 32 10.16 18.35 4.19
CA GLU A 32 10.38 19.02 5.47
C GLU A 32 9.08 19.59 6.02
N ALA A 33 8.33 20.33 5.21
CA ALA A 33 7.02 20.85 5.60
C ALA A 33 6.02 19.72 5.95
N ASN A 34 6.13 18.55 5.30
CA ASN A 34 5.31 17.39 5.64
C ASN A 34 5.73 16.77 6.98
N ALA A 35 7.03 16.65 7.23
CA ALA A 35 7.57 16.15 8.49
C ALA A 35 7.13 17.02 9.68
N VAL A 36 7.24 18.34 9.56
CA VAL A 36 6.79 19.30 10.59
C VAL A 36 5.29 19.16 10.87
N ARG A 37 4.45 19.12 9.83
CA ARG A 37 3.00 18.92 10.00
C ARG A 37 2.67 17.59 10.66
N ASN A 38 3.35 16.51 10.30
CA ASN A 38 3.13 15.20 10.92
C ASN A 38 3.59 15.19 12.38
N ALA A 39 4.72 15.84 12.70
CA ALA A 39 5.18 15.97 14.08
C ALA A 39 4.14 16.73 14.92
N ALA A 40 3.65 17.87 14.43
CA ALA A 40 2.60 18.63 15.09
C ALA A 40 1.31 17.82 15.28
N ALA A 41 0.87 17.09 14.25
CA ALA A 41 -0.31 16.23 14.33
C ALA A 41 -0.14 15.10 15.37
N ARG A 42 1.06 14.49 15.46
CA ARG A 42 1.37 13.47 16.47
C ARG A 42 1.39 14.04 17.88
N SER A 43 1.92 15.24 18.07
CA SER A 43 1.92 15.90 19.39
C SER A 43 0.52 16.29 19.85
N ALA A 44 -0.42 16.48 18.94
CA ALA A 44 -1.81 16.77 19.24
C ALA A 44 -2.72 15.52 19.30
N GLU A 45 -2.16 14.34 19.06
CA GLU A 45 -2.89 13.07 19.05
C GLU A 45 -3.37 12.71 20.45
N SER A 46 -4.64 12.32 20.61
CA SER A 46 -5.13 11.78 21.88
C SER A 46 -4.56 10.39 22.15
N GLU A 47 -4.64 9.91 23.39
CA GLU A 47 -4.18 8.55 23.73
C GLU A 47 -4.88 7.48 22.89
N HIS A 48 -6.20 7.58 22.73
CA HIS A 48 -6.98 6.64 21.91
C HIS A 48 -6.57 6.69 20.42
N GLN A 49 -6.33 7.88 19.88
CA GLN A 49 -5.84 8.02 18.50
C GLN A 49 -4.45 7.39 18.35
N THR A 50 -3.56 7.63 19.33
CA THR A 50 -2.20 7.10 19.36
C THR A 50 -2.21 5.56 19.36
N VAL A 51 -3.05 4.95 20.18
CA VAL A 51 -3.19 3.49 20.27
C VAL A 51 -3.68 2.93 18.93
N ASN A 52 -4.74 3.51 18.35
CA ASN A 52 -5.30 3.03 17.08
C ASN A 52 -4.29 3.15 15.95
N ARG A 53 -3.58 4.29 15.82
CA ARG A 53 -2.56 4.47 14.80
C ARG A 53 -1.43 3.45 14.93
N ARG A 54 -0.97 3.16 16.16
CA ARG A 54 0.06 2.13 16.40
C ARG A 54 -0.43 0.73 16.02
N ALA A 55 -1.66 0.37 16.39
CA ALA A 55 -2.25 -0.91 16.00
C ALA A 55 -2.34 -1.08 14.47
N GLU A 56 -2.76 -0.02 13.76
CA GLU A 56 -2.78 0.00 12.29
C GLU A 56 -1.37 -0.11 11.68
N ASP A 57 -0.39 0.59 12.27
CA ASP A 57 1.02 0.52 11.84
C ASP A 57 1.57 -0.92 11.98
N ASP A 58 1.24 -1.60 13.08
CA ASP A 58 1.65 -2.98 13.37
C ASP A 58 1.01 -3.99 12.39
N LEU A 59 -0.31 -3.91 12.19
CA LEU A 59 -1.02 -4.75 11.21
C LEU A 59 -0.47 -4.57 9.79
N ASN A 60 -0.18 -3.33 9.39
CA ASN A 60 0.41 -3.05 8.09
C ASN A 60 1.86 -3.58 7.98
N ALA A 61 2.62 -3.63 9.07
CA ALA A 61 3.95 -4.23 9.09
C ALA A 61 3.88 -5.75 8.89
N GLU A 62 3.00 -6.44 9.63
CA GLU A 62 2.75 -7.89 9.46
C GLU A 62 2.31 -8.22 8.04
N PHE A 63 1.40 -7.44 7.50
CA PHE A 63 0.90 -7.61 6.13
C PHE A 63 2.01 -7.49 5.07
N LYS A 64 2.95 -6.55 5.24
CA LYS A 64 4.10 -6.40 4.33
C LYS A 64 5.00 -7.63 4.39
N VAL A 65 5.21 -8.21 5.58
CA VAL A 65 5.99 -9.43 5.74
C VAL A 65 5.28 -10.61 5.06
N CYS A 66 3.98 -10.78 5.29
CA CYS A 66 3.19 -11.82 4.64
C CYS A 66 3.25 -11.69 3.11
N ARG A 67 3.01 -10.48 2.58
CA ARG A 67 3.07 -10.21 1.14
C ARG A 67 4.42 -10.58 0.53
N LYS A 68 5.53 -10.20 1.16
CA LYS A 68 6.89 -10.55 0.70
C LYS A 68 7.12 -12.05 0.68
N ARG A 69 6.64 -12.77 1.72
CA ARG A 69 6.74 -14.24 1.78
C ARG A 69 5.96 -14.89 0.63
N VAL A 70 4.73 -14.44 0.39
CA VAL A 70 3.90 -14.95 -0.71
C VAL A 70 4.53 -14.65 -2.08
N GLU A 71 5.05 -13.44 -2.29
CA GLU A 71 5.77 -13.08 -3.52
C GLU A 71 7.00 -14.00 -3.75
N ALA A 72 7.73 -14.35 -2.68
CA ALA A 72 8.85 -15.26 -2.76
C ALA A 72 8.42 -16.69 -3.12
N VAL A 73 7.35 -17.21 -2.50
CA VAL A 73 6.78 -18.53 -2.81
C VAL A 73 6.26 -18.57 -4.25
N GLY A 74 5.54 -17.54 -4.70
CA GLY A 74 5.05 -17.44 -6.08
C GLY A 74 6.19 -17.45 -7.10
N ARG A 75 7.27 -16.71 -6.84
CA ARG A 75 8.48 -16.74 -7.68
C ARG A 75 9.10 -18.13 -7.72
N PHE A 76 9.22 -18.81 -6.59
CA PHE A 76 9.76 -20.17 -6.51
C PHE A 76 8.92 -21.16 -7.33
N LEU A 77 7.59 -21.12 -7.20
CA LEU A 77 6.69 -22.02 -7.94
C LEU A 77 6.75 -21.77 -9.45
N ILE A 78 6.75 -20.51 -9.89
CA ILE A 78 6.88 -20.17 -11.32
C ILE A 78 8.22 -20.64 -11.89
N GLN A 79 9.30 -20.54 -11.11
CA GLN A 79 10.64 -20.99 -11.53
C GLN A 79 10.74 -22.50 -11.69
N ASN A 80 10.09 -23.28 -10.81
CA ASN A 80 10.20 -24.74 -10.80
C ASN A 80 9.08 -25.44 -11.60
N HIS A 81 7.95 -24.77 -11.82
CA HIS A 81 6.78 -25.31 -12.51
C HIS A 81 6.14 -24.23 -13.40
N PRO A 82 6.53 -24.13 -14.69
CA PRO A 82 6.05 -23.08 -15.58
C PRO A 82 4.53 -23.09 -15.80
N GLY A 83 3.84 -24.22 -15.54
CA GLY A 83 2.37 -24.32 -15.56
C GLY A 83 1.67 -23.52 -14.45
N PHE A 84 2.36 -23.11 -13.38
CA PHE A 84 1.81 -22.27 -12.32
C PHE A 84 1.76 -20.78 -12.69
N ALA A 85 2.43 -20.35 -13.76
CA ALA A 85 2.40 -18.95 -14.21
C ALA A 85 1.00 -18.49 -14.67
N SER A 86 0.10 -19.44 -14.98
CA SER A 86 -1.28 -19.16 -15.39
C SER A 86 -2.27 -19.04 -14.22
N HIS A 87 -1.87 -19.40 -12.99
CA HIS A 87 -2.76 -19.34 -11.84
C HIS A 87 -2.69 -17.95 -11.19
N ARG A 88 -3.82 -17.25 -11.22
CA ARG A 88 -3.95 -15.92 -10.64
C ARG A 88 -4.04 -16.06 -9.12
N ILE A 89 -2.89 -16.03 -8.44
CA ILE A 89 -2.85 -16.04 -6.97
C ILE A 89 -3.45 -14.72 -6.46
N THR A 90 -4.74 -14.72 -6.12
CA THR A 90 -5.41 -13.55 -5.55
C THR A 90 -5.25 -13.53 -4.04
N PHE A 91 -4.52 -12.53 -3.56
CA PHE A 91 -4.26 -12.30 -2.16
C PHE A 91 -5.48 -11.63 -1.50
N SER A 92 -6.15 -12.31 -0.57
CA SER A 92 -7.19 -11.69 0.26
C SER A 92 -6.53 -10.88 1.37
N GLN A 93 -7.02 -9.65 1.60
CA GLN A 93 -6.44 -8.73 2.59
C GLN A 93 -6.55 -9.23 4.04
N THR A 94 -7.36 -10.26 4.29
CA THR A 94 -7.71 -10.71 5.64
C THR A 94 -7.03 -12.01 6.05
N ASN A 95 -6.72 -12.93 5.12
CA ASN A 95 -6.36 -14.30 5.56
C ASN A 95 -4.99 -14.82 5.07
N CYS A 96 -4.25 -14.11 4.21
CA CYS A 96 -2.98 -14.64 3.69
C CYS A 96 -3.09 -16.08 3.09
N ASP A 97 -4.29 -16.50 2.67
CA ASP A 97 -4.53 -17.84 2.14
C ASP A 97 -4.25 -17.89 0.64
N LEU A 98 -3.50 -18.92 0.23
CA LEU A 98 -3.40 -19.35 -1.16
C LEU A 98 -4.65 -20.17 -1.49
N LEU A 99 -5.73 -19.52 -1.90
CA LEU A 99 -6.90 -20.23 -2.39
C LEU A 99 -6.72 -20.50 -3.90
N PRO A 100 -6.64 -21.77 -4.34
CA PRO A 100 -6.81 -22.09 -5.75
C PRO A 100 -8.26 -21.81 -6.18
N GLU A 101 -8.43 -21.14 -7.33
CA GLU A 101 -9.73 -20.83 -7.95
C GLU A 101 -10.34 -22.05 -8.68
N ASP A 102 -10.01 -23.28 -8.26
CA ASP A 102 -10.63 -24.47 -8.83
C ASP A 102 -11.67 -24.99 -7.84
N GLY A 103 -12.85 -24.38 -7.92
CA GLY A 103 -14.05 -24.88 -7.27
C GLY A 103 -14.46 -26.24 -7.85
N LEU A 104 -14.03 -27.32 -7.21
CA LEU A 104 -14.72 -28.60 -7.25
C LEU A 104 -14.72 -29.19 -5.82
N PHE A 105 -15.94 -29.59 -5.41
CA PHE A 105 -16.31 -30.19 -4.14
C PHE A 105 -15.44 -31.38 -3.72
#